data_AF-A0A972L880-F1
#
_entry.id   AF-A0A972L880-F1
#
_cell.length_a   1.000
_cell.length_b   1.000
_cell.length_c   1.000
_cell.angle_alpha   90.00
_cell.angle_beta   90.00
_cell.angle_gamma   90.00
#
_symmetry.space_group_name_H-M   'P 1'
#
loop_
_entity.id
_entity.type
_entity.pdbx_description
1 polymer ?
#
loop_
_entity_poly.entity_id
_entity_poly.type
_entity_poly.pdbx_seq_one_letter_code
_entity_poly.pdbx_strand_id
1 'polypeptide(L)'
;MTSGHYGTGIFTQSGGTNAVTNNLYIGHYSGVNGAYTLSGGTLNVTGNIVNGAGTGTLNINGGTLTVGGGNGSIDVDSLYLGSATGTSGSHTLSGTGSLSTNNEYIGFYGTGAFTQSSGKNTVTNALYIGSNSGGSGIYDQSGGTTQVSSLFLGYNSGGSGTYDLSGTGSLSADYEYIGWHGTGAFTQSGGTTQVSILFLGYNTGGKGTYNLSGTGSLAADYEYIGDYGGTGGFTQSGGMNQVTNRLYLGSYSGASGTYDLSTGSLSANYEFIGDYGMGAFTQTGGTNAVTNNLYLGFNSGGSGTYDLSGTGSLNANVENIGHSGTGAFTQTGGSNTVTYILTLAKYPGATGTYQLQGGNLSAATIQVHPGGTFDFTGGRLSVNTFNGDLTNGGGTL
;
A
#
# COMPACT_ATOMS: atom_id res chain seq x y z
N MET A 1 -19.46 13.37 33.15
CA MET A 1 -18.53 14.50 33.35
C MET A 1 -18.48 15.26 32.03
N THR A 2 -18.69 16.57 32.03
CA THR A 2 -18.56 17.41 30.83
C THR A 2 -17.28 18.22 30.95
N SER A 3 -16.34 18.08 30.02
CA SER A 3 -15.28 19.08 29.85
C SER A 3 -15.82 20.22 28.99
N GLY A 4 -15.71 21.48 29.45
CA GLY A 4 -15.97 22.67 28.63
C GLY A 4 -17.44 23.15 28.57
N HIS A 5 -18.06 23.47 29.70
CA HIS A 5 -19.48 23.84 29.72
C HIS A 5 -19.80 25.18 29.01
N TYR A 6 -18.87 26.13 28.84
CA TYR A 6 -19.08 27.41 28.12
C TYR A 6 -17.77 28.05 27.58
N GLY A 7 -16.83 27.25 27.07
CA GLY A 7 -15.53 27.71 26.54
C GLY A 7 -14.62 26.55 26.11
N THR A 8 -13.33 26.82 25.81
CA THR A 8 -12.33 25.76 25.58
C THR A 8 -12.14 24.92 26.85
N GLY A 9 -12.56 23.66 26.82
CA GLY A 9 -12.45 22.74 27.96
C GLY A 9 -11.28 21.78 27.76
N ILE A 10 -10.15 22.04 28.42
CA ILE A 10 -8.98 21.15 28.39
C ILE A 10 -8.86 20.45 29.74
N PHE A 11 -8.84 19.12 29.73
CA PHE A 11 -8.61 18.30 30.91
C PHE A 11 -7.40 17.39 30.71
N THR A 12 -6.46 17.40 31.66
CA THR A 12 -5.27 16.53 31.62
C THR A 12 -5.26 15.61 32.82
N GLN A 13 -5.24 14.30 32.56
CA GLN A 13 -5.05 13.25 33.56
C GLN A 13 -3.61 12.74 33.50
N SER A 14 -2.83 12.98 34.55
CA SER A 14 -1.43 12.53 34.66
C SER A 14 -1.26 11.28 35.53
N GLY A 15 -2.30 10.85 36.24
CA GLY A 15 -2.26 9.68 37.14
C GLY A 15 -3.64 9.39 37.76
N GLY A 16 -3.68 8.39 38.65
CA GLY A 16 -4.90 7.97 39.34
C GLY A 16 -5.96 7.37 38.42
N THR A 17 -7.17 7.17 38.95
CA THR A 17 -8.31 6.61 38.21
C THR A 17 -9.42 7.65 38.09
N ASN A 18 -9.83 7.97 36.86
CA ASN A 18 -11.03 8.74 36.56
C ASN A 18 -12.13 7.78 36.09
N ALA A 19 -13.20 7.66 36.88
CA ALA A 19 -14.34 6.82 36.57
C ALA A 19 -15.53 7.68 36.14
N VAL A 20 -15.90 7.59 34.87
CA VAL A 20 -17.09 8.24 34.30
C VAL A 20 -18.19 7.19 34.17
N THR A 21 -19.23 7.30 35.01
CA THR A 21 -20.29 6.28 35.12
C THR A 21 -21.31 6.28 33.97
N ASN A 22 -21.35 7.35 33.17
CA ASN A 22 -22.19 7.48 31.98
C ASN A 22 -21.30 7.82 30.76
N ASN A 23 -21.79 8.66 29.84
CA ASN A 23 -21.00 9.16 28.73
C ASN A 23 -20.02 10.26 29.17
N LEU A 24 -18.87 10.30 28.50
CA LEU A 24 -17.94 11.42 28.51
C LEU A 24 -18.17 12.23 27.22
N TYR A 25 -18.58 13.49 27.36
CA TYR A 25 -18.74 14.39 26.23
C TYR A 25 -17.49 15.26 26.07
N ILE A 26 -16.95 15.32 24.85
CA ILE A 26 -15.84 16.18 24.48
C ILE A 26 -16.33 17.10 23.35
N GLY A 27 -16.20 18.43 23.53
CA GLY A 27 -16.70 19.38 22.54
C GLY A 27 -18.24 19.53 22.51
N HIS A 28 -18.94 19.31 23.63
CA HIS A 28 -20.40 19.10 23.68
C HIS A 28 -21.26 20.13 22.90
N TYR A 29 -20.93 21.42 22.96
CA TYR A 29 -21.74 22.50 22.41
C TYR A 29 -21.10 23.16 21.18
N SER A 30 -21.92 23.68 20.26
CA SER A 30 -21.43 24.36 19.06
C SER A 30 -20.49 25.53 19.38
N GLY A 31 -19.39 25.64 18.63
CA GLY A 31 -18.41 26.70 18.79
C GLY A 31 -17.41 26.51 19.95
N VAL A 32 -17.46 25.39 20.67
CA VAL A 32 -16.47 25.07 21.72
C VAL A 32 -15.42 24.08 21.23
N ASN A 33 -14.21 24.16 21.79
CA ASN A 33 -13.15 23.16 21.60
C ASN A 33 -12.96 22.40 22.91
N GLY A 34 -13.24 21.11 22.93
CA GLY A 34 -12.97 20.22 24.07
C GLY A 34 -11.75 19.36 23.79
N ALA A 35 -10.87 19.23 24.78
CA ALA A 35 -9.74 18.30 24.73
C ALA A 35 -9.65 17.49 26.04
N TYR A 36 -9.47 16.17 25.91
CA TYR A 36 -9.07 15.30 27.01
C TYR A 36 -7.71 14.72 26.73
N THR A 37 -6.75 14.90 27.64
CA THR A 37 -5.40 14.34 27.52
C THR A 37 -5.15 13.35 28.66
N LEU A 38 -5.05 12.07 28.32
CA LEU A 38 -4.61 11.01 29.21
C LEU A 38 -3.10 10.83 29.06
N SER A 39 -2.32 11.35 30.00
CA SER A 39 -0.86 11.20 30.05
C SER A 39 -0.40 10.07 30.98
N GLY A 40 -1.27 9.61 31.88
CA GLY A 40 -1.00 8.52 32.82
C GLY A 40 -2.23 8.14 33.65
N GLY A 41 -2.18 7.02 34.36
CA GLY A 41 -3.31 6.49 35.13
C GLY A 41 -4.36 5.77 34.27
N THR A 42 -5.59 5.67 34.77
CA THR A 42 -6.69 4.95 34.12
C THR A 42 -7.90 5.86 33.91
N LEU A 43 -8.42 5.93 32.69
CA LEU A 43 -9.73 6.51 32.38
C LEU A 43 -10.71 5.36 32.07
N ASN A 44 -11.72 5.21 32.92
CA ASN A 44 -12.79 4.23 32.74
C ASN A 44 -14.10 4.97 32.44
N VAL A 45 -14.63 4.82 31.23
CA VAL A 45 -15.93 5.35 30.83
C VAL A 45 -16.89 4.16 30.72
N THR A 46 -17.88 4.07 31.61
CA THR A 46 -18.88 2.99 31.59
C THR A 46 -19.85 3.13 30.41
N GLY A 47 -20.15 4.36 29.99
CA GLY A 47 -20.86 4.65 28.75
C GLY A 47 -19.91 4.78 27.55
N ASN A 48 -20.19 5.78 26.70
CA ASN A 48 -19.40 6.09 25.50
C ASN A 48 -18.60 7.39 25.65
N ILE A 49 -17.58 7.58 24.81
CA ILE A 49 -17.03 8.91 24.54
C ILE A 49 -17.80 9.46 23.35
N VAL A 50 -18.44 10.61 23.51
CA VAL A 50 -19.39 11.16 22.55
C VAL A 50 -18.90 12.50 22.03
N ASN A 51 -18.91 12.65 20.70
CA ASN A 51 -18.59 13.91 20.06
C ASN A 51 -19.78 14.86 20.22
N GLY A 52 -19.48 16.10 20.59
CA GLY A 52 -20.49 17.14 20.68
C GLY A 52 -20.74 17.86 19.37
N ALA A 53 -21.47 18.97 19.44
CA ALA A 53 -21.66 19.88 18.30
C ALA A 53 -20.47 20.82 18.05
N GLY A 54 -19.52 20.88 18.97
CA GLY A 54 -18.23 21.56 18.82
C GLY A 54 -17.09 20.57 18.58
N THR A 55 -15.86 21.06 18.61
CA THR A 55 -14.69 20.26 18.23
C THR A 55 -14.20 19.41 19.40
N GLY A 56 -14.17 18.09 19.25
CA GLY A 56 -13.73 17.12 20.25
C GLY A 56 -12.36 16.51 19.94
N THR A 57 -11.40 16.63 20.86
CA THR A 57 -10.07 16.00 20.74
C THR A 57 -9.77 15.08 21.91
N LEU A 58 -9.36 13.85 21.63
CA LEU A 58 -8.87 12.90 22.61
C LEU A 58 -7.39 12.61 22.37
N ASN A 59 -6.53 12.91 23.35
CA ASN A 59 -5.11 12.57 23.34
C ASN A 59 -4.83 11.46 24.35
N ILE A 60 -4.24 10.36 23.89
CA ILE A 60 -3.74 9.27 24.71
C ILE A 60 -2.21 9.29 24.57
N ASN A 61 -1.55 9.87 25.56
CA ASN A 61 -0.09 10.03 25.63
C ASN A 61 0.56 9.08 26.66
N GLY A 62 -0.28 8.28 27.33
CA GLY A 62 0.07 7.26 28.30
C GLY A 62 -1.20 6.72 28.98
N GLY A 63 -1.01 5.92 30.03
CA GLY A 63 -2.13 5.37 30.81
C GLY A 63 -2.97 4.32 30.07
N THR A 64 -4.18 4.08 30.57
CA THR A 64 -5.11 3.08 30.02
C THR A 64 -6.51 3.67 29.89
N LEU A 65 -7.12 3.53 28.71
CA LEU A 65 -8.50 3.92 28.43
C LEU A 65 -9.37 2.66 28.28
N THR A 66 -10.47 2.58 29.02
CA THR A 66 -11.54 1.60 28.79
C THR A 66 -12.88 2.32 28.57
N VAL A 67 -13.60 1.97 27.51
CA VAL A 67 -14.91 2.56 27.17
C VAL A 67 -15.95 1.45 27.01
N GLY A 68 -17.13 1.61 27.61
CA GLY A 68 -18.24 0.64 27.54
C GLY A 68 -17.86 -0.78 27.96
N GLY A 69 -17.00 -0.92 28.96
CA GLY A 69 -16.48 -2.23 29.38
C GLY A 69 -15.61 -2.94 28.34
N GLY A 70 -15.01 -2.20 27.40
CA GLY A 70 -14.18 -2.72 26.31
C GLY A 70 -14.89 -2.79 24.95
N ASN A 71 -16.21 -2.55 24.94
CA ASN A 71 -17.06 -2.63 23.75
C ASN A 71 -17.82 -1.33 23.44
N GLY A 72 -17.46 -0.23 24.11
CA GLY A 72 -18.12 1.07 23.92
C GLY A 72 -17.72 1.77 22.63
N SER A 73 -18.38 2.89 22.37
CA SER A 73 -18.08 3.76 21.24
C SER A 73 -17.21 4.94 21.67
N ILE A 74 -16.21 5.27 20.84
CA ILE A 74 -15.47 6.51 20.88
C ILE A 74 -15.82 7.31 19.63
N ASP A 75 -16.43 8.47 19.83
CA ASP A 75 -16.72 9.44 18.78
C ASP A 75 -16.08 10.78 19.16
N VAL A 76 -15.16 11.28 18.33
CA VAL A 76 -14.44 12.55 18.50
C VAL A 76 -13.98 13.06 17.14
N ASP A 77 -13.81 14.37 16.94
CA ASP A 77 -13.25 14.86 15.67
C ASP A 77 -11.80 14.43 15.45
N SER A 78 -11.01 14.35 16.52
CA SER A 78 -9.61 13.91 16.41
C SER A 78 -9.16 13.04 17.57
N LEU A 79 -8.57 11.89 17.24
CA LEU A 79 -7.90 11.00 18.17
C LEU A 79 -6.38 11.05 17.93
N TYR A 80 -5.62 11.16 19.01
CA TYR A 80 -4.16 11.08 18.98
C TYR A 80 -3.67 10.00 19.95
N LEU A 81 -2.88 9.05 19.47
CA LEU A 81 -2.09 8.12 20.27
C LEU A 81 -0.61 8.51 20.16
N GLY A 82 0.00 9.00 21.24
CA GLY A 82 1.36 9.54 21.20
C GLY A 82 1.42 10.90 20.48
N SER A 83 0.72 11.89 21.01
CA SER A 83 0.54 13.21 20.40
C SER A 83 1.78 14.11 20.45
N ALA A 84 2.75 13.82 21.34
CA ALA A 84 3.93 14.65 21.56
C ALA A 84 5.22 13.81 21.63
N THR A 85 6.36 14.45 21.36
CA THR A 85 7.68 13.79 21.46
C THR A 85 7.91 13.18 22.84
N GLY A 86 8.38 11.93 22.86
CA GLY A 86 8.65 11.19 24.10
C GLY A 86 7.41 10.62 24.81
N THR A 87 6.22 10.80 24.24
CA THR A 87 4.98 10.18 24.74
C THR A 87 4.67 8.88 24.03
N SER A 88 3.96 7.98 24.71
CA SER A 88 3.55 6.69 24.16
C SER A 88 2.06 6.45 24.44
N GLY A 89 1.26 6.41 23.39
CA GLY A 89 -0.18 6.14 23.45
C GLY A 89 -0.54 4.77 22.91
N SER A 90 -1.59 4.16 23.46
CA SER A 90 -2.16 2.96 22.85
C SER A 90 -3.67 2.85 23.02
N HIS A 91 -4.30 2.14 22.08
CA HIS A 91 -5.72 1.78 22.17
C HIS A 91 -5.96 0.38 21.60
N THR A 92 -6.95 -0.32 22.15
CA THR A 92 -7.39 -1.63 21.66
C THR A 92 -8.88 -1.58 21.36
N LEU A 93 -9.22 -1.85 20.10
CA LEU A 93 -10.59 -2.00 19.62
C LEU A 93 -10.93 -3.49 19.50
N SER A 94 -11.97 -3.91 20.20
CA SER A 94 -12.39 -5.32 20.27
C SER A 94 -13.91 -5.47 20.45
N GLY A 95 -14.38 -6.71 20.33
CA GLY A 95 -15.79 -7.09 20.38
C GLY A 95 -16.65 -6.26 19.45
N THR A 96 -17.64 -5.58 20.02
CA THR A 96 -18.57 -4.70 19.30
C THR A 96 -18.21 -3.23 19.39
N GLY A 97 -17.00 -2.91 19.87
CA GLY A 97 -16.52 -1.53 19.99
C GLY A 97 -16.54 -0.78 18.65
N SER A 98 -16.69 0.53 18.72
CA SER A 98 -16.62 1.40 17.55
C SER A 98 -15.77 2.64 17.81
N LEU A 99 -15.00 3.06 16.80
CA LEU A 99 -14.29 4.31 16.75
C LEU A 99 -14.76 5.10 15.52
N SER A 100 -15.16 6.35 15.74
CA SER A 100 -15.56 7.29 14.70
C SER A 100 -14.75 8.57 14.88
N THR A 101 -13.98 8.96 13.86
CA THR A 101 -13.23 10.21 13.87
C THR A 101 -13.23 10.90 12.52
N ASN A 102 -12.91 12.20 12.51
CA ASN A 102 -12.50 12.85 11.26
C ASN A 102 -11.05 12.53 10.96
N ASN A 103 -10.17 12.73 11.94
CA ASN A 103 -8.76 12.39 11.84
C ASN A 103 -8.33 11.49 12.99
N GLU A 104 -7.56 10.47 12.67
CA GLU A 104 -6.93 9.60 13.66
C GLU A 104 -5.42 9.62 13.45
N TYR A 105 -4.67 9.83 14.54
CA TYR A 105 -3.22 9.88 14.52
C TYR A 105 -2.65 8.83 15.47
N ILE A 106 -1.89 7.89 14.93
CA ILE A 106 -1.17 6.86 15.67
C ILE A 106 0.31 7.16 15.52
N GLY A 107 0.93 7.70 16.56
CA GLY A 107 2.30 8.18 16.53
C GLY A 107 2.42 9.51 15.77
N PHE A 108 1.88 10.59 16.34
CA PHE A 108 1.91 11.91 15.71
C PHE A 108 3.31 12.54 15.77
N TYR A 109 3.85 12.72 16.98
CA TYR A 109 5.25 13.08 17.27
C TYR A 109 5.92 12.09 18.23
N GLY A 110 5.14 11.26 18.91
CA GLY A 110 5.60 10.20 19.81
C GLY A 110 5.33 8.81 19.22
N THR A 111 5.22 7.82 20.11
CA THR A 111 4.90 6.44 19.73
C THR A 111 3.40 6.19 19.91
N GLY A 112 2.75 5.63 18.89
CA GLY A 112 1.35 5.20 18.96
C GLY A 112 1.19 3.73 18.59
N ALA A 113 0.30 3.03 19.27
CA ALA A 113 -0.09 1.66 18.94
C ALA A 113 -1.61 1.49 18.95
N PHE A 114 -2.18 0.98 17.87
CA PHE A 114 -3.58 0.63 17.77
C PHE A 114 -3.74 -0.85 17.47
N THR A 115 -4.50 -1.58 18.28
CA THR A 115 -4.77 -3.00 18.05
C THR A 115 -6.25 -3.20 17.80
N GLN A 116 -6.60 -3.79 16.66
CA GLN A 116 -7.97 -4.12 16.29
C GLN A 116 -8.13 -5.62 16.09
N SER A 117 -8.82 -6.27 17.03
CA SER A 117 -9.18 -7.69 16.91
C SER A 117 -10.59 -7.90 16.36
N SER A 118 -11.43 -6.87 16.44
CA SER A 118 -12.83 -6.84 16.01
C SER A 118 -13.35 -5.39 16.10
N GLY A 119 -14.66 -5.16 15.98
CA GLY A 119 -15.24 -3.82 16.00
C GLY A 119 -15.05 -3.05 14.70
N LYS A 120 -15.48 -1.79 14.70
CA LYS A 120 -15.46 -0.89 13.53
C LYS A 120 -14.68 0.38 13.80
N ASN A 121 -13.66 0.66 13.01
CA ASN A 121 -12.99 1.95 12.95
C ASN A 121 -13.43 2.70 11.69
N THR A 122 -13.86 3.96 11.83
CA THR A 122 -14.29 4.81 10.73
C THR A 122 -13.64 6.17 10.86
N VAL A 123 -12.81 6.52 9.88
CA VAL A 123 -12.08 7.79 9.83
C VAL A 123 -12.50 8.53 8.57
N THR A 124 -13.35 9.54 8.73
CA THR A 124 -14.04 10.17 7.59
C THR A 124 -13.10 11.01 6.70
N ASN A 125 -11.96 11.47 7.23
CA ASN A 125 -10.94 12.17 6.45
C ASN A 125 -9.66 11.35 6.31
N ALA A 126 -8.86 11.24 7.37
CA ALA A 126 -7.55 10.61 7.25
C ALA A 126 -7.05 9.91 8.52
N LEU A 127 -6.57 8.69 8.33
CA LEU A 127 -5.81 7.91 9.31
C LEU A 127 -4.32 8.09 9.04
N TYR A 128 -3.61 8.64 10.03
CA TYR A 128 -2.17 8.88 9.97
C TYR A 128 -1.45 7.95 10.94
N ILE A 129 -0.47 7.21 10.46
CA ILE A 129 0.34 6.30 11.25
C ILE A 129 1.80 6.67 11.04
N GLY A 130 2.48 7.11 12.11
CA GLY A 130 3.82 7.69 12.02
C GLY A 130 3.83 8.99 11.23
N SER A 131 3.27 10.05 11.80
CA SER A 131 2.94 11.26 11.04
C SER A 131 4.14 12.20 10.84
N ASN A 132 4.79 12.66 11.92
CA ASN A 132 5.86 13.65 11.86
C ASN A 132 7.23 13.05 12.13
N SER A 133 8.29 13.85 11.95
CA SER A 133 9.66 13.47 12.30
C SER A 133 9.75 12.94 13.74
N GLY A 134 10.21 11.70 13.90
CA GLY A 134 10.30 11.01 15.19
C GLY A 134 9.00 10.37 15.67
N GLY A 135 7.88 10.60 14.97
CA GLY A 135 6.62 9.90 15.19
C GLY A 135 6.68 8.48 14.66
N SER A 136 6.31 7.51 15.50
CA SER A 136 6.28 6.09 15.17
C SER A 136 4.90 5.52 15.47
N GLY A 137 4.22 4.99 14.47
CA GLY A 137 2.89 4.41 14.61
C GLY A 137 2.84 2.95 14.19
N ILE A 138 2.06 2.14 14.93
CA ILE A 138 1.76 0.75 14.57
C ILE A 138 0.24 0.53 14.65
N TYR A 139 -0.33 -0.06 13.61
CA TYR A 139 -1.72 -0.52 13.58
C TYR A 139 -1.76 -2.02 13.29
N ASP A 140 -2.20 -2.81 14.28
CA ASP A 140 -2.35 -4.26 14.17
C ASP A 140 -3.82 -4.63 13.97
N GLN A 141 -4.22 -5.02 12.77
CA GLN A 141 -5.59 -5.45 12.46
C GLN A 141 -5.64 -6.97 12.22
N SER A 142 -6.26 -7.71 13.14
CA SER A 142 -6.50 -9.15 13.00
C SER A 142 -7.98 -9.51 12.73
N GLY A 143 -8.87 -8.53 12.88
CA GLY A 143 -10.30 -8.66 12.61
C GLY A 143 -11.00 -7.30 12.59
N GLY A 144 -12.31 -7.31 12.42
CA GLY A 144 -13.11 -6.07 12.35
C GLY A 144 -12.94 -5.31 11.03
N THR A 145 -13.54 -4.11 10.96
CA THR A 145 -13.52 -3.27 9.75
C THR A 145 -12.86 -1.93 10.03
N THR A 146 -12.07 -1.46 9.07
CA THR A 146 -11.48 -0.12 9.03
C THR A 146 -11.94 0.54 7.73
N GLN A 147 -12.61 1.68 7.84
CA GLN A 147 -13.04 2.47 6.68
C GLN A 147 -12.45 3.87 6.79
N VAL A 148 -11.67 4.27 5.79
CA VAL A 148 -11.00 5.58 5.76
C VAL A 148 -11.16 6.25 4.41
N SER A 149 -11.12 7.57 4.33
CA SER A 149 -10.95 8.25 3.04
C SER A 149 -9.48 8.14 2.59
N SER A 150 -8.53 8.48 3.48
CA SER A 150 -7.10 8.32 3.21
C SER A 150 -6.35 7.66 4.35
N LEU A 151 -5.47 6.72 4.02
CA LEU A 151 -4.49 6.13 4.92
C LEU A 151 -3.09 6.66 4.60
N PHE A 152 -2.37 7.12 5.61
CA PHE A 152 -0.98 7.56 5.50
C PHE A 152 -0.09 6.77 6.45
N LEU A 153 0.89 6.04 5.93
CA LEU A 153 1.97 5.44 6.71
C LEU A 153 3.27 6.21 6.43
N GLY A 154 3.85 6.88 7.43
CA GLY A 154 5.02 7.74 7.20
C GLY A 154 4.67 8.99 6.40
N TYR A 155 3.87 9.89 6.99
CA TYR A 155 3.32 11.07 6.30
C TYR A 155 4.41 12.10 5.95
N ASN A 156 5.09 12.67 6.95
CA ASN A 156 6.19 13.62 6.78
C ASN A 156 7.56 12.93 6.82
N SER A 157 8.58 13.62 6.30
CA SER A 157 9.98 13.18 6.42
C SER A 157 10.34 12.86 7.87
N GLY A 158 10.91 11.67 8.10
CA GLY A 158 11.28 11.16 9.42
C GLY A 158 10.14 10.54 10.23
N GLY A 159 8.90 10.53 9.73
CA GLY A 159 7.80 9.73 10.29
C GLY A 159 7.89 8.27 9.83
N SER A 160 7.51 7.34 10.71
CA SER A 160 7.56 5.90 10.46
C SER A 160 6.25 5.23 10.83
N GLY A 161 5.51 4.71 9.85
CA GLY A 161 4.23 4.04 10.06
C GLY A 161 4.24 2.59 9.62
N THR A 162 3.64 1.71 10.44
CA THR A 162 3.43 0.30 10.11
C THR A 162 1.97 -0.08 10.24
N TYR A 163 1.46 -0.84 9.27
CA TYR A 163 0.13 -1.45 9.30
C TYR A 163 0.25 -2.96 9.05
N ASP A 164 -0.21 -3.77 10.00
CA ASP A 164 -0.19 -5.23 9.90
C ASP A 164 -1.63 -5.76 9.81
N LEU A 165 -2.03 -6.17 8.61
CA LEU A 165 -3.33 -6.77 8.32
C LEU A 165 -3.25 -8.30 8.26
N SER A 166 -4.04 -8.96 9.08
CA SER A 166 -4.06 -10.41 9.23
C SER A 166 -5.47 -10.94 9.53
N GLY A 167 -5.60 -12.26 9.63
CA GLY A 167 -6.83 -12.91 10.04
C GLY A 167 -8.00 -12.56 9.12
N THR A 168 -9.08 -12.05 9.70
CA THR A 168 -10.31 -11.64 8.99
C THR A 168 -10.49 -10.13 8.92
N GLY A 169 -9.42 -9.36 9.15
CA GLY A 169 -9.46 -7.90 9.06
C GLY A 169 -9.90 -7.43 7.68
N SER A 170 -10.63 -6.31 7.64
CA SER A 170 -11.03 -5.66 6.40
C SER A 170 -10.69 -4.18 6.45
N LEU A 171 -9.97 -3.71 5.44
CA LEU A 171 -9.60 -2.32 5.23
C LEU A 171 -10.24 -1.83 3.92
N SER A 172 -10.93 -0.70 3.98
CA SER A 172 -11.43 0.02 2.81
C SER A 172 -10.94 1.47 2.86
N ALA A 173 -10.31 1.91 1.78
CA ALA A 173 -9.77 3.26 1.63
C ALA A 173 -10.07 3.82 0.24
N ASP A 174 -10.23 5.14 0.09
CA ASP A 174 -10.18 5.73 -1.25
C ASP A 174 -8.71 5.81 -1.71
N TYR A 175 -7.82 6.21 -0.80
CA TYR A 175 -6.39 6.33 -1.05
C TYR A 175 -5.54 5.73 0.06
N GLU A 176 -4.51 4.98 -0.31
CA GLU A 176 -3.47 4.51 0.60
C GLU A 176 -2.11 5.06 0.16
N TYR A 177 -1.46 5.81 1.04
CA TYR A 177 -0.12 6.35 0.83
C TYR A 177 0.84 5.71 1.82
N ILE A 178 1.59 4.73 1.33
CA ILE A 178 2.59 4.01 2.11
C ILE A 178 3.94 4.65 1.81
N GLY A 179 4.47 5.42 2.75
CA GLY A 179 5.66 6.25 2.56
C GLY A 179 5.36 7.47 1.69
N TRP A 180 4.63 8.46 2.23
CA TRP A 180 4.36 9.71 1.50
C TRP A 180 5.65 10.53 1.35
N HIS A 181 6.13 11.12 2.44
CA HIS A 181 7.48 11.70 2.53
C HIS A 181 8.37 10.95 3.53
N GLY A 182 7.78 10.13 4.40
CA GLY A 182 8.48 9.31 5.39
C GLY A 182 8.63 7.86 4.96
N THR A 183 8.74 6.97 5.96
CA THR A 183 8.82 5.53 5.74
C THR A 183 7.49 4.88 6.13
N GLY A 184 6.89 4.14 5.21
CA GLY A 184 5.67 3.37 5.46
C GLY A 184 5.89 1.89 5.14
N ALA A 185 5.32 1.02 5.98
CA ALA A 185 5.31 -0.42 5.75
C ALA A 185 3.91 -1.01 5.97
N PHE A 186 3.44 -1.78 4.99
CA PHE A 186 2.18 -2.51 5.07
C PHE A 186 2.45 -4.01 4.93
N THR A 187 2.02 -4.81 5.90
CA THR A 187 2.09 -6.28 5.82
C THR A 187 0.69 -6.85 5.75
N GLN A 188 0.39 -7.62 4.71
CA GLN A 188 -0.88 -8.33 4.56
C GLN A 188 -0.62 -9.84 4.52
N SER A 189 -0.99 -10.55 5.58
CA SER A 189 -0.90 -12.03 5.67
C SER A 189 -2.26 -12.72 5.57
N GLY A 190 -3.34 -11.96 5.71
CA GLY A 190 -4.73 -12.38 5.61
C GLY A 190 -5.64 -11.17 5.40
N GLY A 191 -6.94 -11.35 5.61
CA GLY A 191 -7.90 -10.26 5.46
C GLY A 191 -8.07 -9.73 4.03
N THR A 192 -8.76 -8.61 3.92
CA THR A 192 -9.11 -7.95 2.66
C THR A 192 -8.75 -6.47 2.70
N THR A 193 -8.14 -5.97 1.62
CA THR A 193 -7.93 -4.55 1.38
C THR A 193 -8.63 -4.17 0.09
N GLN A 194 -9.49 -3.16 0.13
CA GLN A 194 -10.11 -2.56 -1.04
C GLN A 194 -9.74 -1.08 -1.09
N VAL A 195 -9.06 -0.67 -2.16
CA VAL A 195 -8.57 0.70 -2.33
C VAL A 195 -8.83 1.21 -3.74
N SER A 196 -9.13 2.49 -3.94
CA SER A 196 -9.15 3.02 -5.31
C SER A 196 -7.73 3.23 -5.83
N ILE A 197 -6.86 3.89 -5.06
CA ILE A 197 -5.46 4.08 -5.44
C ILE A 197 -4.50 3.76 -4.29
N LEU A 198 -3.57 2.84 -4.54
CA LEU A 198 -2.44 2.53 -3.68
C LEU A 198 -1.17 3.21 -4.19
N PHE A 199 -0.48 3.96 -3.34
CA PHE A 199 0.83 4.55 -3.59
C PHE A 199 1.87 3.97 -2.63
N LEU A 200 2.97 3.44 -3.17
CA LEU A 200 4.15 3.02 -2.40
C LEU A 200 5.33 3.92 -2.75
N GLY A 201 5.77 4.75 -1.81
CA GLY A 201 6.81 5.74 -2.04
C GLY A 201 6.33 6.83 -2.99
N TYR A 202 5.62 7.83 -2.46
CA TYR A 202 4.92 8.83 -3.28
C TYR A 202 5.78 10.03 -3.67
N ASN A 203 6.40 10.72 -2.72
CA ASN A 203 7.22 11.91 -3.00
C ASN A 203 8.70 11.58 -2.89
N THR A 204 9.55 12.46 -3.41
CA THR A 204 11.02 12.37 -3.23
C THR A 204 11.39 12.18 -1.75
N GLY A 205 12.14 11.11 -1.46
CA GLY A 205 12.53 10.71 -0.10
C GLY A 205 11.54 9.78 0.61
N GLY A 206 10.28 9.72 0.14
CA GLY A 206 9.26 8.78 0.59
C GLY A 206 9.62 7.35 0.22
N LYS A 207 9.46 6.43 1.19
CA LYS A 207 9.78 5.01 1.05
C LYS A 207 8.61 4.16 1.50
N GLY A 208 8.00 3.45 0.56
CA GLY A 208 6.85 2.58 0.81
C GLY A 208 7.18 1.12 0.55
N THR A 209 6.80 0.23 1.47
CA THR A 209 6.89 -1.21 1.26
C THR A 209 5.56 -1.89 1.53
N TYR A 210 5.15 -2.79 0.63
CA TYR A 210 3.98 -3.66 0.80
C TYR A 210 4.39 -5.12 0.72
N ASN A 211 4.01 -5.93 1.71
CA ASN A 211 4.28 -7.36 1.77
C ASN A 211 2.96 -8.14 1.73
N LEU A 212 2.60 -8.70 0.58
CA LEU A 212 1.42 -9.55 0.41
C LEU A 212 1.80 -11.03 0.52
N SER A 213 1.16 -11.75 1.43
CA SER A 213 1.46 -13.14 1.74
C SER A 213 0.23 -13.92 2.20
N GLY A 214 0.39 -15.23 2.42
CA GLY A 214 -0.67 -16.07 2.98
C GLY A 214 -1.95 -16.05 2.14
N THR A 215 -3.07 -15.73 2.78
CA THR A 215 -4.39 -15.62 2.15
C THR A 215 -4.85 -14.18 1.98
N GLY A 216 -3.93 -13.21 2.04
CA GLY A 216 -4.25 -11.80 1.84
C GLY A 216 -4.90 -11.56 0.48
N SER A 217 -5.87 -10.65 0.43
CA SER A 217 -6.51 -10.21 -0.80
C SER A 217 -6.47 -8.69 -0.87
N LEU A 218 -5.79 -8.18 -1.90
CA LEU A 218 -5.71 -6.76 -2.24
C LEU A 218 -6.46 -6.53 -3.55
N ALA A 219 -7.39 -5.59 -3.54
CA ALA A 219 -8.08 -5.11 -4.73
C ALA A 219 -7.89 -3.60 -4.84
N ALA A 220 -7.22 -3.16 -5.92
CA ALA A 220 -6.94 -1.77 -6.23
C ALA A 220 -7.47 -1.41 -7.61
N ASP A 221 -7.94 -0.17 -7.83
CA ASP A 221 -8.14 0.28 -9.22
C ASP A 221 -6.79 0.62 -9.87
N TYR A 222 -5.93 1.31 -9.11
CA TYR A 222 -4.60 1.69 -9.52
C TYR A 222 -3.57 1.39 -8.43
N GLU A 223 -2.40 0.91 -8.85
CA GLU A 223 -1.23 0.78 -8.00
C GLU A 223 -0.07 1.57 -8.59
N TYR A 224 0.53 2.43 -7.77
CA TYR A 224 1.71 3.22 -8.10
C TYR A 224 2.84 2.84 -7.16
N ILE A 225 3.81 2.08 -7.66
CA ILE A 225 4.98 1.63 -6.92
C ILE A 225 6.16 2.49 -7.37
N GLY A 226 6.56 3.43 -6.51
CA GLY A 226 7.46 4.52 -6.88
C GLY A 226 6.74 5.54 -7.76
N ASP A 227 6.26 6.61 -7.13
CA ASP A 227 5.62 7.76 -7.76
C ASP A 227 6.43 9.06 -7.50
N TYR A 228 6.17 10.19 -8.17
CA TYR A 228 6.80 11.53 -7.96
C TYR A 228 8.22 11.61 -7.29
N GLY A 229 9.16 10.76 -7.70
CA GLY A 229 10.54 10.69 -7.18
C GLY A 229 10.73 9.84 -5.91
N GLY A 230 9.68 9.23 -5.38
CA GLY A 230 9.69 8.27 -4.28
C GLY A 230 10.15 6.87 -4.70
N THR A 231 10.37 6.03 -3.68
CA THR A 231 10.82 4.65 -3.85
C THR A 231 9.81 3.68 -3.26
N GLY A 232 9.22 2.85 -4.12
CA GLY A 232 8.24 1.83 -3.73
C GLY A 232 8.77 0.42 -3.93
N GLY A 233 8.38 -0.49 -3.04
CA GLY A 233 8.62 -1.92 -3.18
C GLY A 233 7.41 -2.76 -2.81
N PHE A 234 7.05 -3.72 -3.66
CA PHE A 234 5.99 -4.68 -3.41
C PHE A 234 6.56 -6.09 -3.44
N THR A 235 6.35 -6.87 -2.38
CA THR A 235 6.71 -8.29 -2.32
C THR A 235 5.45 -9.13 -2.24
N GLN A 236 5.22 -9.97 -3.24
CA GLN A 236 4.15 -10.96 -3.25
C GLN A 236 4.71 -12.39 -3.08
N SER A 237 4.43 -12.97 -1.93
CA SER A 237 4.81 -14.33 -1.56
C SER A 237 3.60 -15.23 -1.27
N GLY A 238 2.40 -14.76 -1.60
CA GLY A 238 1.13 -15.45 -1.48
C GLY A 238 -0.03 -14.53 -1.86
N GLY A 239 -1.26 -14.92 -1.54
CA GLY A 239 -2.44 -14.07 -1.70
C GLY A 239 -2.80 -13.72 -3.16
N MET A 240 -3.77 -12.82 -3.28
CA MET A 240 -4.27 -12.27 -4.53
C MET A 240 -4.10 -10.75 -4.56
N ASN A 241 -3.43 -10.24 -5.59
CA ASN A 241 -3.43 -8.83 -5.95
C ASN A 241 -4.25 -8.65 -7.24
N GLN A 242 -5.33 -7.88 -7.16
CA GLN A 242 -6.20 -7.56 -8.29
C GLN A 242 -6.16 -6.06 -8.56
N VAL A 243 -5.51 -5.67 -9.66
CA VAL A 243 -5.44 -4.30 -10.15
C VAL A 243 -6.43 -4.13 -11.29
N THR A 244 -7.60 -3.54 -11.03
CA THR A 244 -8.69 -3.48 -12.02
C THR A 244 -8.36 -2.55 -13.20
N ASN A 245 -7.38 -1.66 -13.07
CA ASN A 245 -6.94 -0.77 -14.14
C ASN A 245 -5.44 -0.87 -14.42
N ARG A 246 -4.59 -0.14 -13.70
CA ARG A 246 -3.18 0.00 -14.08
C ARG A 246 -2.25 -0.18 -12.89
N LEU A 247 -1.24 -1.01 -13.09
CA LEU A 247 -0.09 -1.14 -12.22
C LEU A 247 1.09 -0.37 -12.84
N TYR A 248 1.66 0.55 -12.07
CA TYR A 248 2.82 1.36 -12.44
C TYR A 248 4.01 1.07 -11.53
N LEU A 249 5.18 0.83 -12.12
CA LEU A 249 6.46 0.74 -11.42
C LEU A 249 7.37 1.84 -11.96
N GLY A 250 7.70 2.83 -11.12
CA GLY A 250 8.45 4.01 -11.53
C GLY A 250 7.62 4.92 -12.45
N SER A 251 6.57 5.53 -11.91
CA SER A 251 5.58 6.28 -12.69
C SER A 251 6.09 7.63 -13.21
N TYR A 252 7.01 8.31 -12.51
CA TYR A 252 7.57 9.60 -12.92
C TYR A 252 9.09 9.56 -12.98
N SER A 253 9.67 10.57 -13.65
CA SER A 253 11.13 10.75 -13.67
C SER A 253 11.69 10.83 -12.24
N GLY A 254 12.78 10.08 -11.99
CA GLY A 254 13.40 9.96 -10.68
C GLY A 254 12.70 9.01 -9.70
N ALA A 255 11.49 8.53 -10.02
CA ALA A 255 10.81 7.51 -9.21
C ALA A 255 11.37 6.11 -9.49
N SER A 256 11.35 5.25 -8.47
CA SER A 256 11.81 3.86 -8.58
C SER A 256 10.79 2.91 -7.97
N GLY A 257 10.34 1.93 -8.75
CA GLY A 257 9.41 0.88 -8.32
C GLY A 257 9.97 -0.51 -8.50
N THR A 258 9.81 -1.37 -7.50
CA THR A 258 10.15 -2.80 -7.59
C THR A 258 8.97 -3.69 -7.21
N TYR A 259 8.79 -4.79 -7.95
CA TYR A 259 7.80 -5.83 -7.64
C TYR A 259 8.43 -7.21 -7.69
N ASP A 260 8.33 -7.97 -6.60
CA ASP A 260 8.84 -9.33 -6.50
C ASP A 260 7.69 -10.32 -6.33
N LEU A 261 7.40 -11.13 -7.36
CA LEU A 261 6.37 -12.16 -7.37
C LEU A 261 7.01 -13.56 -7.26
N SER A 262 6.85 -14.19 -6.11
CA SER A 262 7.38 -15.55 -5.85
C SER A 262 6.29 -16.62 -5.77
N THR A 263 5.10 -16.28 -5.25
CA THR A 263 3.89 -17.12 -5.33
C THR A 263 2.64 -16.24 -5.33
N GLY A 264 1.44 -16.84 -5.43
CA GLY A 264 0.18 -16.09 -5.47
C GLY A 264 -0.24 -15.71 -6.89
N SER A 265 -1.23 -14.82 -6.98
CA SER A 265 -1.77 -14.32 -8.25
C SER A 265 -1.78 -12.80 -8.28
N LEU A 266 -1.20 -12.23 -9.34
CA LEU A 266 -1.34 -10.84 -9.76
C LEU A 266 -2.19 -10.81 -11.03
N SER A 267 -3.17 -9.91 -11.09
CA SER A 267 -3.92 -9.61 -12.30
C SER A 267 -4.02 -8.12 -12.50
N ALA A 268 -3.73 -7.64 -13.71
CA ALA A 268 -3.83 -6.24 -14.08
C ALA A 268 -4.45 -6.08 -15.48
N ASN A 269 -5.14 -4.97 -15.70
CA ASN A 269 -5.57 -4.62 -17.06
C ASN A 269 -4.39 -4.13 -17.90
N TYR A 270 -3.51 -3.31 -17.31
CA TYR A 270 -2.27 -2.85 -17.91
C TYR A 270 -1.15 -2.82 -16.86
N GLU A 271 0.06 -3.14 -17.29
CA GLU A 271 1.26 -3.00 -16.48
C GLU A 271 2.27 -2.09 -17.18
N PHE A 272 2.75 -1.08 -16.46
CA PHE A 272 3.74 -0.11 -16.90
C PHE A 272 4.98 -0.23 -16.03
N ILE A 273 5.97 -0.95 -16.52
CA ILE A 273 7.24 -1.16 -15.83
C ILE A 273 8.26 -0.18 -16.41
N GLY A 274 8.65 0.82 -15.61
CA GLY A 274 9.44 1.94 -16.07
C GLY A 274 8.64 2.83 -17.02
N ASP A 275 7.68 3.59 -16.47
CA ASP A 275 6.87 4.52 -17.26
C ASP A 275 7.73 5.70 -17.73
N TYR A 276 7.98 6.66 -16.84
CA TYR A 276 8.99 7.72 -16.99
C TYR A 276 10.19 7.52 -16.06
N GLY A 277 10.05 6.67 -15.05
CA GLY A 277 11.08 6.34 -14.05
C GLY A 277 11.68 4.96 -14.29
N MET A 278 12.26 4.41 -13.22
CA MET A 278 12.81 3.06 -13.21
C MET A 278 11.80 2.08 -12.61
N GLY A 279 11.47 1.03 -13.36
CA GLY A 279 10.65 -0.07 -12.88
C GLY A 279 11.36 -1.40 -13.05
N ALA A 280 11.27 -2.26 -12.04
CA ALA A 280 11.81 -3.61 -12.08
C ALA A 280 10.79 -4.62 -11.54
N PHE A 281 10.57 -5.69 -12.30
CA PHE A 281 9.69 -6.79 -11.91
C PHE A 281 10.46 -8.10 -11.92
N THR A 282 10.48 -8.80 -10.79
CA THR A 282 11.08 -10.13 -10.65
C THR A 282 9.96 -11.17 -10.47
N GLN A 283 9.88 -12.14 -11.36
CA GLN A 283 8.95 -13.26 -11.23
C GLN A 283 9.71 -14.59 -11.11
N THR A 284 9.68 -15.19 -9.92
CA THR A 284 10.28 -16.51 -9.66
C THR A 284 9.23 -17.63 -9.57
N GLY A 285 7.97 -17.26 -9.39
CA GLY A 285 6.82 -18.17 -9.33
C GLY A 285 5.50 -17.40 -9.46
N GLY A 286 4.39 -18.01 -9.03
CA GLY A 286 3.06 -17.40 -9.10
C GLY A 286 2.57 -17.15 -10.54
N THR A 287 1.41 -16.49 -10.66
CA THR A 287 0.83 -16.08 -11.94
C THR A 287 0.72 -14.57 -12.02
N ASN A 288 1.23 -13.99 -13.10
CA ASN A 288 0.92 -12.63 -13.53
C ASN A 288 0.03 -12.70 -14.78
N ALA A 289 -1.18 -12.14 -14.70
CA ALA A 289 -2.15 -12.10 -15.78
C ALA A 289 -2.44 -10.65 -16.19
N VAL A 290 -1.87 -10.23 -17.32
CA VAL A 290 -2.07 -8.92 -17.92
C VAL A 290 -3.12 -9.02 -19.01
N THR A 291 -4.33 -8.55 -18.73
CA THR A 291 -5.48 -8.75 -19.64
C THR A 291 -5.31 -7.99 -20.95
N ASN A 292 -4.64 -6.83 -20.93
CA ASN A 292 -4.27 -6.09 -22.13
C ASN A 292 -2.74 -6.09 -22.31
N ASN A 293 -2.09 -4.97 -21.98
CA ASN A 293 -0.72 -4.73 -22.42
C ASN A 293 0.23 -4.63 -21.24
N LEU A 294 1.34 -5.35 -21.36
CA LEU A 294 2.54 -5.17 -20.57
C LEU A 294 3.50 -4.24 -21.33
N TYR A 295 3.97 -3.19 -20.67
CA TYR A 295 4.95 -2.25 -21.20
C TYR A 295 6.21 -2.22 -20.34
N LEU A 296 7.37 -2.33 -20.98
CA LEU A 296 8.67 -2.09 -20.36
C LEU A 296 9.31 -0.89 -21.05
N GLY A 297 9.59 0.18 -20.31
CA GLY A 297 10.09 1.44 -20.87
C GLY A 297 9.04 2.13 -21.74
N PHE A 298 7.96 2.62 -21.13
CA PHE A 298 6.80 3.13 -21.86
C PHE A 298 7.06 4.47 -22.55
N ASN A 299 7.56 5.46 -21.80
CA ASN A 299 7.90 6.79 -22.27
C ASN A 299 9.40 6.98 -22.49
N SER A 300 9.77 8.03 -23.22
CA SER A 300 11.18 8.42 -23.38
C SER A 300 11.81 8.72 -22.02
N GLY A 301 12.97 8.13 -21.75
CA GLY A 301 13.65 8.20 -20.45
C GLY A 301 13.19 7.15 -19.43
N GLY A 302 12.04 6.49 -19.66
CA GLY A 302 11.59 5.37 -18.85
C GLY A 302 12.45 4.13 -19.08
N SER A 303 12.71 3.38 -18.00
CA SER A 303 13.52 2.16 -18.03
C SER A 303 12.82 1.04 -17.28
N GLY A 304 12.39 0.00 -18.01
CA GLY A 304 11.70 -1.15 -17.45
C GLY A 304 12.50 -2.44 -17.58
N THR A 305 12.58 -3.22 -16.50
CA THR A 305 13.18 -4.57 -16.51
C THR A 305 12.19 -5.61 -16.01
N TYR A 306 12.16 -6.77 -16.66
CA TYR A 306 11.38 -7.93 -16.21
C TYR A 306 12.25 -9.18 -16.24
N ASP A 307 12.37 -9.85 -15.10
CA ASP A 307 13.11 -11.11 -14.97
C ASP A 307 12.15 -12.26 -14.66
N LEU A 308 11.91 -13.11 -15.65
CA LEU A 308 11.07 -14.31 -15.52
C LEU A 308 11.94 -15.56 -15.32
N SER A 309 11.74 -16.25 -14.21
CA SER A 309 12.53 -17.41 -13.81
C SER A 309 11.69 -18.44 -13.04
N GLY A 310 12.33 -19.54 -12.64
CA GLY A 310 11.70 -20.57 -11.81
C GLY A 310 10.44 -21.16 -12.46
N THR A 311 9.33 -21.11 -11.75
CA THR A 311 8.01 -21.62 -12.18
C THR A 311 7.02 -20.50 -12.52
N GLY A 312 7.49 -19.26 -12.67
CA GLY A 312 6.64 -18.11 -12.98
C GLY A 312 5.79 -18.33 -14.22
N SER A 313 4.54 -17.89 -14.18
CA SER A 313 3.62 -17.88 -15.31
C SER A 313 3.22 -16.44 -15.62
N LEU A 314 3.64 -15.92 -16.77
CA LEU A 314 3.25 -14.62 -17.30
C LEU A 314 2.31 -14.84 -18.48
N ASN A 315 1.17 -14.16 -18.48
CA ASN A 315 0.20 -14.19 -19.57
C ASN A 315 -0.18 -12.76 -19.91
N ALA A 316 0.07 -12.34 -21.15
CA ALA A 316 -0.28 -11.01 -21.64
C ALA A 316 -0.96 -11.11 -23.01
N ASN A 317 -1.86 -10.17 -23.32
CA ASN A 317 -2.34 -10.04 -24.70
C ASN A 317 -1.23 -9.44 -25.59
N VAL A 318 -0.61 -8.37 -25.12
CA VAL A 318 0.50 -7.70 -25.81
C VAL A 318 1.64 -7.43 -24.85
N GLU A 319 2.85 -7.68 -25.32
CA GLU A 319 4.07 -7.23 -24.65
C GLU A 319 4.81 -6.22 -25.53
N ASN A 320 5.12 -5.04 -24.98
CA ASN A 320 5.95 -4.04 -25.63
C ASN A 320 7.22 -3.84 -24.81
N ILE A 321 8.34 -4.36 -25.31
CA ILE A 321 9.64 -4.25 -24.66
C ILE A 321 10.41 -3.12 -25.35
N GLY A 322 10.59 -1.99 -24.65
CA GLY A 322 11.06 -0.75 -25.25
C GLY A 322 9.98 -0.12 -26.11
N HIS A 323 8.96 0.49 -25.50
CA HIS A 323 7.87 1.12 -26.25
C HIS A 323 8.32 2.46 -26.84
N SER A 324 8.70 3.42 -26.00
CA SER A 324 9.40 4.66 -26.40
C SER A 324 10.69 4.88 -25.60
N GLY A 325 10.90 4.11 -24.53
CA GLY A 325 12.09 4.13 -23.68
C GLY A 325 12.93 2.87 -23.83
N THR A 326 13.53 2.45 -22.72
CA THR A 326 14.36 1.25 -22.65
C THR A 326 13.61 0.13 -21.94
N GLY A 327 13.40 -1.00 -22.62
CA GLY A 327 12.85 -2.21 -22.02
C GLY A 327 13.81 -3.37 -22.13
N ALA A 328 13.92 -4.16 -21.06
CA ALA A 328 14.69 -5.40 -21.04
C ALA A 328 13.88 -6.52 -20.39
N PHE A 329 13.74 -7.64 -21.09
CA PHE A 329 13.10 -8.84 -20.59
C PHE A 329 14.12 -9.98 -20.58
N THR A 330 14.30 -10.64 -19.44
CA THR A 330 15.16 -11.82 -19.31
C THR A 330 14.32 -13.01 -18.88
N GLN A 331 14.35 -14.08 -19.68
CA GLN A 331 13.68 -15.33 -19.36
C GLN A 331 14.69 -16.45 -19.16
N THR A 332 14.82 -16.91 -17.92
CA THR A 332 15.68 -18.06 -17.54
C THR A 332 14.88 -19.29 -17.13
N GLY A 333 13.56 -19.15 -16.97
CA GLY A 333 12.64 -20.21 -16.58
C GLY A 333 11.17 -19.82 -16.84
N GLY A 334 10.24 -20.54 -16.22
CA GLY A 334 8.82 -20.23 -16.28
C GLY A 334 8.18 -20.35 -17.68
N SER A 335 6.97 -19.80 -17.80
CA SER A 335 6.20 -19.71 -19.03
C SER A 335 5.78 -18.27 -19.29
N ASN A 336 6.07 -17.75 -20.47
CA ASN A 336 5.54 -16.50 -20.99
C ASN A 336 4.59 -16.81 -22.15
N THR A 337 3.32 -16.41 -22.05
CA THR A 337 2.31 -16.53 -23.09
C THR A 337 1.86 -15.15 -23.57
N VAL A 338 2.17 -14.82 -24.81
CA VAL A 338 1.74 -13.60 -25.49
C VAL A 338 0.70 -13.94 -26.54
N THR A 339 -0.58 -13.67 -26.25
CA THR A 339 -1.68 -14.18 -27.09
C THR A 339 -1.83 -13.44 -28.42
N TYR A 340 -1.35 -12.19 -28.53
CA TYR A 340 -1.40 -11.42 -29.77
C TYR A 340 -0.02 -11.04 -30.32
N ILE A 341 0.71 -10.13 -29.69
CA ILE A 341 2.01 -9.67 -30.22
C ILE A 341 3.01 -9.29 -29.15
N LEU A 342 4.24 -9.78 -29.30
CA LEU A 342 5.44 -9.31 -28.61
C LEU A 342 6.18 -8.35 -29.55
N THR A 343 6.31 -7.08 -29.15
CA THR A 343 7.01 -6.05 -29.92
C THR A 343 8.26 -5.60 -29.20
N LEU A 344 9.40 -5.57 -29.90
CA LEU A 344 10.65 -4.99 -29.42
C LEU A 344 10.91 -3.65 -30.12
N ALA A 345 11.26 -2.62 -29.34
CA ALA A 345 11.62 -1.28 -29.80
C ALA A 345 10.54 -0.61 -30.69
N LYS A 346 9.31 -0.47 -30.19
CA LYS A 346 8.14 -0.09 -31.01
C LYS A 346 8.29 1.23 -31.75
N TYR A 347 8.81 2.27 -31.10
CA TYR A 347 8.96 3.60 -31.70
C TYR A 347 10.44 3.96 -31.96
N PRO A 348 10.72 4.88 -32.92
CA PRO A 348 12.08 5.31 -33.21
C PRO A 348 12.84 5.81 -31.97
N GLY A 349 14.06 5.30 -31.76
CA GLY A 349 14.91 5.66 -30.63
C GLY A 349 14.66 4.85 -29.36
N ALA A 350 13.63 4.00 -29.32
CA ALA A 350 13.44 3.04 -28.24
C ALA A 350 14.47 1.90 -28.32
N THR A 351 14.81 1.31 -27.17
CA THR A 351 15.63 0.09 -27.09
C THR A 351 14.82 -1.00 -26.43
N GLY A 352 14.71 -2.16 -27.08
CA GLY A 352 13.95 -3.29 -26.57
C GLY A 352 14.75 -4.58 -26.67
N THR A 353 15.08 -5.20 -25.55
CA THR A 353 15.84 -6.46 -25.53
C THR A 353 15.02 -7.57 -24.90
N TYR A 354 14.90 -8.70 -25.59
CA TYR A 354 14.38 -9.94 -25.02
C TYR A 354 15.46 -11.01 -25.04
N GLN A 355 15.80 -11.58 -23.89
CA GLN A 355 16.77 -12.66 -23.74
C GLN A 355 16.04 -13.94 -23.33
N LEU A 356 15.90 -14.89 -24.26
CA LEU A 356 15.33 -16.21 -23.98
C LEU A 356 16.49 -17.20 -23.73
N GLN A 357 16.76 -17.46 -22.46
CA GLN A 357 17.85 -18.32 -21.97
C GLN A 357 17.33 -19.65 -21.38
N GLY A 358 16.05 -19.71 -21.00
CA GLY A 358 15.38 -20.89 -20.45
C GLY A 358 13.86 -20.72 -20.41
N GLY A 359 13.14 -21.75 -19.97
CA GLY A 359 11.66 -21.73 -19.91
C GLY A 359 10.97 -21.84 -21.27
N ASN A 360 9.70 -21.46 -21.32
CA ASN A 360 8.85 -21.50 -22.52
C ASN A 360 8.34 -20.09 -22.86
N LEU A 361 8.57 -19.62 -24.09
CA LEU A 361 7.91 -18.45 -24.66
C LEU A 361 6.95 -18.93 -25.77
N SER A 362 5.67 -18.59 -25.65
CA SER A 362 4.66 -18.81 -26.69
C SER A 362 4.09 -17.47 -27.12
N ALA A 363 4.25 -17.10 -28.40
CA ALA A 363 3.74 -15.85 -28.95
C ALA A 363 3.01 -16.08 -30.27
N ALA A 364 1.89 -15.41 -30.51
CA ALA A 364 1.27 -15.46 -31.83
C ALA A 364 2.16 -14.75 -32.88
N THR A 365 2.63 -13.54 -32.57
CA THR A 365 3.59 -12.80 -33.40
C THR A 365 4.72 -12.22 -32.55
N ILE A 366 5.94 -12.25 -33.07
CA ILE A 366 7.07 -11.46 -32.58
C ILE A 366 7.46 -10.45 -33.64
N GLN A 367 7.58 -9.18 -33.27
CA GLN A 367 7.98 -8.09 -34.14
C GLN A 367 9.19 -7.35 -33.57
N VAL A 368 10.29 -7.37 -34.30
CA VAL A 368 11.55 -6.73 -33.93
C VAL A 368 11.78 -5.52 -34.84
N HIS A 369 11.73 -4.33 -34.27
CA HIS A 369 12.01 -3.07 -34.98
C HIS A 369 13.49 -2.65 -34.82
N PRO A 370 13.96 -1.63 -35.55
CA PRO A 370 15.27 -1.03 -35.30
C PRO A 370 15.41 -0.57 -33.84
N GLY A 371 16.49 -1.00 -33.17
CA GLY A 371 16.70 -0.82 -31.72
C GLY A 371 16.22 -2.02 -30.88
N GLY A 372 15.55 -2.97 -31.50
CA GLY A 372 15.10 -4.22 -30.89
C GLY A 372 16.13 -5.34 -31.05
N THR A 373 16.30 -6.15 -30.02
CA THR A 373 17.16 -7.35 -30.02
C THR A 373 16.42 -8.52 -29.40
N PHE A 374 16.28 -9.62 -30.14
CA PHE A 374 15.79 -10.89 -29.63
C PHE A 374 16.95 -11.89 -29.58
N ASP A 375 17.42 -12.22 -28.38
CA ASP A 375 18.52 -13.16 -28.15
C ASP A 375 17.97 -14.50 -27.69
N PHE A 376 18.14 -15.53 -28.53
CA PHE A 376 17.63 -16.88 -28.28
C PHE A 376 18.78 -17.85 -28.02
N THR A 377 19.16 -17.99 -26.76
CA THR A 377 20.32 -18.80 -26.32
C THR A 377 19.93 -20.08 -25.60
N GLY A 378 18.67 -20.24 -25.19
CA GLY A 378 18.16 -21.45 -24.56
C GLY A 378 16.64 -21.44 -24.41
N GLY A 379 16.06 -22.46 -23.76
CA GLY A 379 14.60 -22.57 -23.59
C GLY A 379 13.86 -23.03 -24.85
N ARG A 380 12.53 -22.86 -24.85
CA ARG A 380 11.64 -23.18 -25.97
C ARG A 380 10.91 -21.93 -26.46
N LEU A 381 11.00 -21.65 -27.75
CA LEU A 381 10.21 -20.64 -28.45
C LEU A 381 9.11 -21.34 -29.26
N SER A 382 7.87 -20.91 -29.12
CA SER A 382 6.74 -21.31 -29.97
C SER A 382 6.13 -20.05 -30.57
N VAL A 383 6.29 -19.85 -31.88
CA VAL A 383 5.83 -18.63 -32.55
C VAL A 383 5.19 -18.92 -33.90
N ASN A 384 4.05 -18.29 -34.21
CA ASN A 384 3.40 -18.46 -35.51
C ASN A 384 4.03 -17.54 -36.57
N THR A 385 4.41 -16.31 -36.20
CA THR A 385 5.03 -15.33 -37.11
C THR A 385 6.15 -14.58 -36.41
N PHE A 386 7.34 -14.56 -37.02
CA PHE A 386 8.50 -13.80 -36.52
C PHE A 386 8.94 -12.79 -37.59
N ASN A 387 8.82 -11.50 -37.27
CA ASN A 387 9.18 -10.39 -38.14
C ASN A 387 10.48 -9.73 -37.63
N GLY A 388 11.60 -10.18 -38.17
CA GLY A 388 12.95 -9.75 -37.80
C GLY A 388 13.95 -10.86 -38.08
N ASP A 389 15.20 -10.66 -37.68
CA ASP A 389 16.23 -11.69 -37.78
C ASP A 389 16.17 -12.60 -36.54
N LEU A 390 16.01 -13.90 -36.76
CA LEU A 390 16.04 -14.91 -35.72
C LEU A 390 17.27 -15.80 -35.90
N THR A 391 18.16 -15.77 -34.92
CA THR A 391 19.26 -16.73 -34.80
C THR A 391 19.02 -17.60 -33.58
N ASN A 392 18.97 -18.92 -33.77
CA ASN A 392 18.90 -19.86 -32.65
C ASN A 392 20.32 -20.20 -32.18
N GLY A 393 20.70 -19.68 -31.01
CA GLY A 393 21.99 -19.89 -30.36
C GLY A 393 22.05 -21.08 -29.39
N GLY A 394 20.97 -21.84 -29.21
CA GLY A 394 20.97 -23.02 -28.32
C GLY A 394 19.63 -23.54 -27.80
N GLY A 395 18.49 -22.98 -28.22
CA GLY A 395 17.15 -23.36 -27.77
C GLY A 395 16.37 -24.29 -28.72
N THR A 396 15.12 -24.58 -28.35
CA THR A 396 14.17 -25.37 -29.15
C THR A 396 13.13 -24.46 -29.80
N LEU A 397 12.98 -24.52 -31.13
CA LEU A 397 11.98 -23.78 -31.91
C LEU A 397 10.82 -24.69 -32.33
#